data_AF-A0A8I3AN91-F1
#
_entry.id   AF-A0A8I3AN91-F1
#
_cell.length_a   1.000
_cell.length_b   1.000
_cell.length_c   1.000
_cell.angle_alpha   90.00
_cell.angle_beta   90.00
_cell.angle_gamma   90.00
#
_symmetry.space_group_name_H-M   'P 1'
#
loop_
_entity.id
_entity.type
_entity.pdbx_description
1 polymer ?
#
loop_
_entity_poly.entity_id
_entity_poly.type
_entity_poly.pdbx_seq_one_letter_code
_entity_poly.pdbx_strand_id
1 'polypeptide(L)'
;MSQEVNQLLSSLERYEKAVLLGLQVDQTAMIVDIHEGVRNLSIQATEDASISRKPHYMLPFTPDPDFIHRSTLWDWIRDQYTQSARRMALVGMGGFGKSQLAIQFAHQVHSDSPDTSIFWVHGNSKETFEESYRALADVLALPRRHEPKVNVLALVRDWLQSSDVSAWFMVVDNADDVTVFFAKDDHAHEPLASYLPKTAKGKILITSRSLDAAEKLTGSERTILRIPIMEEEQALHLLRKKLDQEADEATARSLVCALEHIPLAVNQAAAYINRRSPLVTPKSYLADFRRSEKRRDGLLRSDGGDLGRPDDASNPIVLTWQVTFEQIRREKPRAANLLSLMSCFQAQNIPENLLHGYEDVASEEEVGSKGSGKSPDTYTDTDANTDEVDTQENFENDIDVLRGYSLITPTAPGLYEMHSLVQFCTRDS
;
A
#
# COMPACT_ATOMS: atom_id res chain seq x y z
N MET A 1 15.17 -92.94 -21.80
CA MET A 1 16.03 -91.76 -21.97
C MET A 1 15.57 -90.78 -23.05
N SER A 2 15.26 -91.20 -24.29
CA SER A 2 14.87 -90.24 -25.36
C SER A 2 13.52 -89.53 -25.15
N GLN A 3 12.55 -90.17 -24.50
CA GLN A 3 11.18 -89.64 -24.38
C GLN A 3 11.04 -88.59 -23.25
N GLU A 4 11.76 -88.78 -22.14
CA GLU A 4 11.81 -87.83 -21.01
C GLU A 4 12.55 -86.53 -21.38
N VAL A 5 13.64 -86.64 -22.16
CA VAL A 5 14.39 -85.47 -22.64
C VAL A 5 13.55 -84.60 -23.58
N ASN A 6 12.77 -85.23 -24.47
CA ASN A 6 11.86 -84.49 -25.36
C ASN A 6 10.70 -83.83 -24.60
N GLN A 7 10.18 -84.46 -23.55
CA GLN A 7 9.18 -83.82 -22.68
C GLN A 7 9.77 -82.59 -21.96
N LEU A 8 10.99 -82.70 -21.43
CA LEU A 8 11.67 -81.58 -20.77
C LEU A 8 11.91 -80.40 -21.73
N LEU A 9 12.38 -80.67 -22.95
CA LEU A 9 12.57 -79.63 -23.98
C LEU A 9 11.26 -78.92 -24.34
N SER A 10 10.17 -79.67 -24.58
CA SER A 10 8.86 -79.10 -24.91
C SER A 10 8.25 -78.28 -23.76
N SER A 11 8.66 -78.56 -22.52
CA SER A 11 8.24 -77.83 -21.33
C SER A 11 9.02 -76.52 -21.22
N LEU A 12 10.33 -76.57 -21.48
CA LEU A 12 11.23 -75.42 -21.47
C LEU A 12 10.85 -74.39 -22.54
N GLU A 13 10.56 -74.81 -23.76
CA GLU A 13 10.06 -73.92 -24.84
C GLU A 13 8.72 -73.26 -24.47
N ARG A 14 7.85 -74.00 -23.75
CA ARG A 14 6.59 -73.44 -23.25
C ARG A 14 6.81 -72.38 -22.18
N TYR A 15 7.74 -72.60 -21.26
CA TYR A 15 8.11 -71.62 -20.25
C TYR A 15 8.79 -70.39 -20.87
N GLU A 16 9.70 -70.58 -21.82
CA GLU A 16 10.35 -69.47 -22.55
C GLU A 16 9.30 -68.59 -23.25
N LYS A 17 8.35 -69.22 -23.94
CA LYS A 17 7.27 -68.49 -24.63
C LYS A 17 6.33 -67.78 -23.65
N ALA A 18 6.04 -68.38 -22.49
CA ALA A 18 5.22 -67.77 -21.45
C ALA A 18 5.93 -66.58 -20.77
N VAL A 19 7.25 -66.68 -20.53
CA VAL A 19 8.07 -65.60 -20.00
C VAL A 19 8.18 -64.45 -21.01
N LEU A 20 8.38 -64.76 -22.30
CA LEU A 20 8.41 -63.75 -23.37
C LEU A 20 7.07 -63.01 -23.53
N LEU A 21 5.95 -63.74 -23.45
CA LEU A 21 4.61 -63.13 -23.47
C LEU A 21 4.35 -62.28 -22.23
N GLY A 22 4.75 -62.75 -21.04
CA GLY A 22 4.66 -61.98 -19.80
C GLY A 22 5.48 -60.69 -19.86
N LEU A 23 6.71 -60.76 -20.37
CA LEU A 23 7.59 -59.59 -20.58
C LEU A 23 7.01 -58.61 -21.61
N GLN A 24 6.37 -59.09 -22.68
CA GLN A 24 5.70 -58.22 -23.65
C GLN A 24 4.48 -57.49 -23.06
N VAL A 25 3.68 -58.18 -22.25
CA VAL A 25 2.53 -57.56 -21.57
C VAL A 25 3.01 -56.49 -20.58
N ASP A 26 4.09 -56.76 -19.84
CA ASP A 26 4.69 -55.82 -18.89
C ASP A 26 5.29 -54.59 -19.59
N GLN A 27 5.97 -54.79 -20.72
CA GLN A 27 6.44 -53.69 -21.57
C GLN A 27 5.28 -52.85 -22.14
N THR A 28 4.18 -53.48 -22.52
CA THR A 28 3.00 -52.77 -23.06
C THR A 28 2.30 -51.95 -21.98
N ALA A 29 2.16 -52.50 -20.77
CA ALA A 29 1.64 -51.79 -19.62
C ALA A 29 2.51 -50.57 -19.26
N MET A 30 3.84 -50.75 -19.21
CA MET A 30 4.78 -49.66 -18.94
C MET A 30 4.72 -48.57 -20.02
N ILE A 31 4.58 -48.92 -21.30
CA ILE A 31 4.42 -47.94 -22.39
C ILE A 31 3.09 -47.18 -22.27
N VAL A 32 2.00 -47.85 -21.89
CA VAL A 32 0.70 -47.21 -21.65
C VAL A 32 0.79 -46.21 -20.50
N ASP A 33 1.40 -46.58 -19.37
CA ASP A 33 1.59 -45.70 -18.22
C ASP A 33 2.47 -44.49 -18.57
N ILE A 34 3.54 -44.69 -19.35
CA ILE A 34 4.38 -43.59 -19.84
C ILE A 34 3.58 -42.69 -20.79
N HIS A 35 2.80 -43.25 -21.72
CA HIS A 35 1.97 -42.45 -22.62
C HIS A 35 0.87 -41.68 -21.88
N GLU A 36 0.27 -42.27 -20.86
CA GLU A 36 -0.74 -41.63 -20.02
C GLU A 36 -0.11 -40.53 -19.16
N GLY A 37 1.07 -40.78 -18.59
CA GLY A 37 1.88 -39.78 -17.89
C GLY A 37 2.28 -38.61 -18.80
N VAL A 38 2.74 -38.87 -20.02
CA VAL A 38 3.09 -37.85 -21.01
C VAL A 38 1.86 -37.07 -21.48
N ARG A 39 0.71 -37.74 -21.68
CA ARG A 39 -0.56 -37.06 -21.98
C ARG A 39 -1.00 -36.16 -20.83
N ASN A 40 -0.93 -36.63 -19.59
CA ASN A 40 -1.31 -35.84 -18.41
C ASN A 40 -0.40 -34.62 -18.24
N LEU A 41 0.92 -34.78 -18.43
CA LEU A 41 1.88 -33.68 -18.47
C LEU A 41 1.57 -32.69 -19.60
N SER A 42 1.21 -33.19 -20.78
CA SER A 42 0.84 -32.35 -21.92
C SER A 42 -0.46 -31.57 -21.66
N ILE A 43 -1.46 -32.21 -21.01
CA ILE A 43 -2.74 -31.57 -20.67
C ILE A 43 -2.49 -30.48 -19.61
N GLN A 44 -1.75 -30.79 -18.54
CA GLN A 44 -1.36 -29.81 -17.53
C GLN A 44 -0.59 -28.64 -18.13
N ALA A 45 0.39 -28.89 -19.00
CA ALA A 45 1.13 -27.83 -19.67
C ALA A 45 0.23 -26.97 -20.57
N THR A 46 -0.77 -27.56 -21.23
CA THR A 46 -1.74 -26.79 -22.03
C THR A 46 -2.74 -26.01 -21.18
N GLU A 47 -3.16 -26.55 -20.03
CA GLU A 47 -4.04 -25.86 -19.07
C GLU A 47 -3.29 -24.68 -18.43
N ASP A 48 -2.08 -24.90 -17.93
CA ASP A 48 -1.21 -23.87 -17.36
C ASP A 48 -0.92 -22.75 -18.38
N ALA A 49 -0.65 -23.10 -19.64
CA ALA A 49 -0.46 -22.13 -20.72
C ALA A 49 -1.77 -21.42 -21.14
N SER A 50 -2.93 -22.03 -20.93
CA SER A 50 -4.24 -21.40 -21.21
C SER A 50 -4.62 -20.40 -20.12
N ILE A 51 -4.26 -20.68 -18.86
CA ILE A 51 -4.48 -19.83 -17.70
C ILE A 51 -3.51 -18.63 -17.72
N SER A 52 -2.28 -18.83 -18.23
CA SER A 52 -1.31 -17.75 -18.44
C SER A 52 -1.70 -16.74 -19.52
N ARG A 53 -2.57 -17.15 -20.44
CA ARG A 53 -2.97 -16.33 -21.61
C ARG A 53 -4.29 -15.60 -21.42
N LYS A 54 -5.13 -15.98 -20.45
CA LYS A 54 -6.38 -15.27 -20.18
C LYS A 54 -6.13 -14.05 -19.28
N PRO A 55 -6.75 -12.89 -19.57
CA PRO A 55 -6.70 -11.77 -18.66
C PRO A 55 -7.43 -12.10 -17.36
N HIS A 56 -6.83 -11.73 -16.23
CA HIS A 56 -7.42 -11.89 -14.90
C HIS A 56 -7.79 -10.52 -14.35
N TYR A 57 -8.96 -10.43 -13.71
CA TYR A 57 -9.44 -9.16 -13.17
C TYR A 57 -9.71 -9.30 -11.67
N MET A 58 -8.75 -8.84 -10.87
CA MET A 58 -8.74 -8.94 -9.42
C MET A 58 -8.66 -7.56 -8.79
N LEU A 59 -9.73 -6.79 -8.98
CA LEU A 59 -9.95 -5.52 -8.32
C LEU A 59 -11.22 -5.64 -7.47
N PRO A 60 -11.14 -5.64 -6.13
CA PRO A 60 -12.31 -5.84 -5.27
C PRO A 60 -13.21 -4.60 -5.16
N PHE A 61 -12.90 -3.53 -5.91
CA PHE A 61 -13.60 -2.25 -5.83
C PHE A 61 -14.33 -1.93 -7.12
N THR A 62 -15.58 -1.50 -6.99
CA THR A 62 -16.35 -0.94 -8.11
C THR A 62 -15.88 0.47 -8.44
N PRO A 63 -16.08 0.95 -9.68
CA PRO A 63 -15.89 2.35 -9.99
C PRO A 63 -16.78 3.23 -9.10
N ASP A 64 -16.24 4.31 -8.55
CA ASP A 64 -17.02 5.34 -7.87
C ASP A 64 -17.70 6.25 -8.91
N PRO A 65 -19.04 6.25 -9.04
CA PRO A 65 -19.75 7.09 -9.99
C PRO A 65 -19.64 8.58 -9.66
N ASP A 66 -19.35 8.92 -8.41
CA ASP A 66 -19.20 10.30 -7.95
C ASP A 66 -17.76 10.80 -8.06
N PHE A 67 -16.85 9.98 -8.57
CA PHE A 67 -15.44 10.35 -8.72
C PHE A 67 -15.28 11.69 -9.44
N ILE A 68 -14.37 12.51 -8.92
CA ILE A 68 -14.05 13.83 -9.44
C ILE A 68 -12.75 13.73 -10.20
N HIS A 69 -12.84 13.84 -11.52
CA HIS A 69 -11.68 13.71 -12.39
C HIS A 69 -10.72 14.91 -12.21
N ARG A 70 -9.47 14.60 -11.88
CA ARG A 70 -8.38 15.58 -11.69
C ARG A 70 -7.42 15.49 -12.87
N SER A 71 -7.69 16.27 -13.93
CA SER A 71 -7.03 16.13 -15.26
C SER A 71 -5.51 16.09 -15.20
N THR A 72 -4.88 17.06 -14.55
CA THR A 72 -3.41 17.13 -14.46
C THR A 72 -2.79 15.87 -13.83
N LEU A 73 -3.43 15.32 -12.79
CA LEU A 73 -2.95 14.10 -12.14
C LEU A 73 -3.20 12.87 -13.02
N TRP A 74 -4.37 12.82 -13.66
CA TRP A 74 -4.74 11.74 -14.56
C TRP A 74 -3.81 11.65 -15.77
N ASP A 75 -3.53 12.79 -16.39
CA ASP A 75 -2.64 12.90 -17.54
C ASP A 75 -1.23 12.42 -17.17
N TRP A 76 -0.73 12.79 -15.99
CA TRP A 76 0.56 12.30 -15.51
C TRP A 76 0.58 10.76 -15.36
N ILE A 77 -0.45 10.16 -14.74
CA ILE A 77 -0.48 8.70 -14.54
C ILE A 77 -0.53 7.99 -15.89
N ARG A 78 -1.35 8.47 -16.83
CA ARG A 78 -1.44 7.93 -18.19
C ARG A 78 -0.10 8.05 -18.93
N ASP A 79 0.59 9.18 -18.81
CA ASP A 79 1.89 9.38 -19.43
C ASP A 79 2.94 8.42 -18.85
N GLN A 80 2.99 8.25 -17.53
CA GLN A 80 3.88 7.25 -16.91
C GLN A 80 3.51 5.82 -17.31
N TYR A 81 2.21 5.53 -17.41
CA TYR A 81 1.71 4.22 -17.82
C TYR A 81 2.03 3.92 -19.29
N THR A 82 2.12 4.91 -20.17
CA THR A 82 2.52 4.68 -21.57
C THR A 82 4.03 4.64 -21.77
N GLN A 83 4.80 5.28 -20.89
CA GLN A 83 6.26 5.30 -20.92
C GLN A 83 6.89 3.98 -20.43
N SER A 84 8.23 3.90 -20.48
CA SER A 84 9.01 2.74 -20.01
C SER A 84 9.04 2.56 -18.49
N ALA A 85 8.38 3.43 -17.72
CA ALA A 85 8.29 3.29 -16.28
C ALA A 85 7.54 1.98 -15.93
N ARG A 86 8.24 1.10 -15.21
CA ARG A 86 7.70 -0.18 -14.73
C ARG A 86 7.01 -0.05 -13.39
N ARG A 87 7.45 0.93 -12.59
CA ARG A 87 6.89 1.26 -11.28
C ARG A 87 6.69 2.76 -11.23
N MET A 88 5.57 3.17 -10.65
CA MET A 88 5.25 4.56 -10.36
C MET A 88 4.52 4.62 -9.04
N ALA A 89 4.56 5.78 -8.38
CA ALA A 89 3.93 5.95 -7.07
C ALA A 89 3.07 7.21 -7.00
N LEU A 90 1.94 7.09 -6.32
CA LEU A 90 1.14 8.20 -5.82
C LEU A 90 1.48 8.39 -4.35
N VAL A 91 2.09 9.53 -4.02
CA VAL A 91 2.51 9.86 -2.66
C VAL A 91 1.68 11.02 -2.14
N GLY A 92 1.35 11.02 -0.85
CA GLY A 92 0.69 12.16 -0.23
C GLY A 92 -0.07 11.75 1.01
N MET A 93 -0.67 12.73 1.66
CA MET A 93 -1.26 12.50 2.96
C MET A 93 -2.48 11.56 2.93
N GLY A 94 -2.78 10.95 4.08
CA GLY A 94 -4.01 10.19 4.30
C GLY A 94 -5.25 11.04 4.02
N GLY A 95 -6.20 10.48 3.26
CA GLY A 95 -7.46 11.16 2.90
C GLY A 95 -7.43 11.97 1.59
N PHE A 96 -6.28 12.11 0.91
CA PHE A 96 -6.14 12.91 -0.32
C PHE A 96 -6.60 12.19 -1.61
N GLY A 97 -7.06 10.93 -1.50
CA GLY A 97 -7.68 10.22 -2.62
C GLY A 97 -6.73 9.39 -3.49
N LYS A 98 -5.51 9.05 -3.02
CA LYS A 98 -4.54 8.22 -3.74
C LYS A 98 -5.11 6.87 -4.20
N SER A 99 -5.68 6.11 -3.27
CA SER A 99 -6.28 4.80 -3.55
C SER A 99 -7.47 4.92 -4.49
N GLN A 100 -8.30 5.95 -4.35
CA GLN A 100 -9.42 6.19 -5.28
C GLN A 100 -8.94 6.52 -6.71
N LEU A 101 -7.87 7.30 -6.84
CA LEU A 101 -7.24 7.56 -8.13
C LEU A 101 -6.67 6.27 -8.75
N ALA A 102 -6.05 5.41 -7.94
CA ALA A 102 -5.54 4.12 -8.39
C ALA A 102 -6.64 3.14 -8.82
N ILE A 103 -7.76 3.08 -8.07
CA ILE A 103 -8.94 2.26 -8.41
C ILE A 103 -9.50 2.68 -9.78
N GLN A 104 -9.77 3.97 -9.96
CA GLN A 104 -10.31 4.50 -11.21
C GLN A 104 -9.36 4.27 -12.39
N PHE A 105 -8.07 4.44 -12.17
CA PHE A 105 -7.08 4.18 -13.21
C PHE A 105 -6.99 2.69 -13.58
N ALA A 106 -7.09 1.78 -12.60
CA ALA A 106 -7.11 0.34 -12.87
C ALA A 106 -8.33 -0.08 -13.70
N HIS A 107 -9.50 0.50 -13.42
CA HIS A 107 -10.70 0.34 -14.27
C HIS A 107 -10.48 0.85 -15.69
N GLN A 108 -9.86 2.03 -15.83
CA GLN A 108 -9.55 2.61 -17.14
C GLN A 108 -8.60 1.71 -17.94
N VAL A 109 -7.52 1.21 -17.32
CA VAL A 109 -6.56 0.31 -17.99
C VAL A 109 -7.26 -0.94 -18.52
N HIS A 110 -8.15 -1.54 -17.74
CA HIS A 110 -8.91 -2.71 -18.18
C HIS A 110 -9.88 -2.38 -19.32
N SER A 111 -10.56 -1.22 -19.26
CA SER A 111 -11.45 -0.76 -20.31
C SER A 111 -10.71 -0.49 -21.64
N ASP A 112 -9.52 0.12 -21.58
CA ASP A 112 -8.72 0.45 -22.75
C ASP A 112 -8.00 -0.77 -23.33
N SER A 113 -7.72 -1.78 -22.51
CA SER A 113 -7.00 -2.99 -22.90
C SER A 113 -7.53 -4.21 -22.15
N PRO A 114 -8.66 -4.79 -22.61
CA PRO A 114 -9.32 -5.92 -21.94
C PRO A 114 -8.43 -7.18 -21.78
N ASP A 115 -7.40 -7.32 -22.61
CA ASP A 115 -6.41 -8.40 -22.54
C ASP A 115 -5.34 -8.20 -21.45
N THR A 116 -5.37 -7.05 -20.74
CA THR A 116 -4.47 -6.74 -19.63
C THR A 116 -5.07 -7.24 -18.32
N SER A 117 -4.30 -8.04 -17.57
CA SER A 117 -4.72 -8.48 -16.24
C SER A 117 -4.59 -7.35 -15.21
N ILE A 118 -5.55 -7.23 -14.30
CA ILE A 118 -5.53 -6.24 -13.20
C ILE A 118 -5.42 -6.97 -11.87
N PHE A 119 -4.48 -6.53 -11.04
CA PHE A 119 -4.23 -7.09 -9.72
C PHE A 119 -4.20 -6.01 -8.65
N TRP A 120 -4.77 -6.30 -7.49
CA TRP A 120 -4.70 -5.45 -6.30
C TRP A 120 -3.99 -6.17 -5.16
N VAL A 121 -3.01 -5.51 -4.55
CA VAL A 121 -2.19 -6.04 -3.46
C VAL A 121 -2.16 -5.04 -2.32
N HIS A 122 -2.41 -5.52 -1.10
CA HIS A 122 -2.34 -4.71 0.12
C HIS A 122 -0.91 -4.69 0.68
N GLY A 123 -0.32 -3.50 0.74
CA GLY A 123 1.05 -3.25 1.18
C GLY A 123 1.18 -2.79 2.64
N ASN A 124 0.11 -2.82 3.43
CA ASN A 124 0.06 -2.30 4.80
C ASN A 124 1.00 -3.05 5.77
N SER A 125 1.12 -4.37 5.59
CA SER A 125 1.89 -5.26 6.44
C SER A 125 2.40 -6.46 5.64
N LYS A 126 3.33 -7.23 6.22
CA LYS A 126 3.82 -8.47 5.59
C LYS A 126 2.70 -9.48 5.42
N GLU A 127 1.84 -9.61 6.42
CA GLU A 127 0.73 -10.55 6.46
C GLU A 127 -0.27 -10.27 5.34
N THR A 128 -0.75 -9.03 5.22
CA THR A 128 -1.71 -8.61 4.18
C THR A 128 -1.13 -8.72 2.76
N PHE A 129 0.19 -8.48 2.62
CA PHE A 129 0.88 -8.64 1.35
C PHE A 129 0.96 -10.11 0.94
N GLU A 130 1.34 -10.99 1.88
CA GLU A 130 1.37 -12.43 1.66
C GLU A 130 -0.02 -13.01 1.37
N GLU A 131 -1.05 -12.56 2.08
CA GLU A 131 -2.44 -12.94 1.80
C GLU A 131 -2.87 -12.53 0.39
N SER A 132 -2.55 -11.30 -0.03
CA SER A 132 -2.83 -10.83 -1.39
C SER A 132 -2.13 -11.71 -2.44
N TYR A 133 -0.87 -12.07 -2.22
CA TYR A 133 -0.12 -12.96 -3.11
C TYR A 133 -0.63 -14.40 -3.12
N ARG A 134 -1.11 -14.92 -1.98
CA ARG A 134 -1.79 -16.23 -1.94
C ARG A 134 -3.07 -16.20 -2.77
N ALA A 135 -3.87 -15.16 -2.62
CA ALA A 135 -5.08 -14.97 -3.40
C ALA A 135 -4.77 -14.85 -4.91
N LEU A 136 -3.69 -14.15 -5.29
CA LEU A 136 -3.20 -14.13 -6.67
C LEU A 136 -2.83 -15.53 -7.15
N ALA A 137 -2.07 -16.30 -6.38
CA ALA A 137 -1.67 -17.65 -6.75
C ALA A 137 -2.89 -18.56 -6.99
N ASP A 138 -3.96 -18.37 -6.21
CA ASP A 138 -5.21 -19.12 -6.35
C ASP A 138 -6.00 -18.73 -7.60
N VAL A 139 -6.18 -17.44 -7.87
CA VAL A 139 -6.87 -16.94 -9.07
C VAL A 139 -6.12 -17.35 -10.34
N LEU A 140 -4.79 -17.26 -10.31
CA LEU A 140 -3.90 -17.70 -11.38
C LEU A 140 -3.76 -19.23 -11.45
N ALA A 141 -4.41 -19.96 -10.54
CA ALA A 141 -4.37 -21.41 -10.41
C ALA A 141 -2.95 -22.00 -10.48
N LEU A 142 -1.97 -21.31 -9.88
CA LEU A 142 -0.56 -21.68 -10.02
C LEU A 142 -0.31 -23.09 -9.50
N PRO A 143 0.49 -23.89 -10.22
CA PRO A 143 0.92 -25.19 -9.72
C PRO A 143 1.60 -25.04 -8.37
N ARG A 144 1.38 -26.01 -7.47
CA ARG A 144 2.09 -26.12 -6.18
C ARG A 144 1.79 -25.00 -5.16
N ARG A 145 0.85 -24.09 -5.45
CA ARG A 145 0.49 -22.94 -4.58
C ARG A 145 0.05 -23.31 -3.15
N HIS A 146 -0.46 -24.53 -2.94
CA HIS A 146 -0.88 -25.03 -1.63
C HIS A 146 0.16 -25.93 -0.95
N GLU A 147 1.35 -26.10 -1.53
CA GLU A 147 2.41 -26.91 -0.92
C GLU A 147 3.05 -26.16 0.26
N PRO A 148 3.14 -26.76 1.47
CA PRO A 148 3.59 -26.05 2.69
C PRO A 148 5.02 -25.47 2.64
N LYS A 149 5.87 -25.97 1.73
CA LYS A 149 7.28 -25.55 1.61
C LYS A 149 7.52 -24.58 0.46
N VAL A 150 6.50 -24.28 -0.34
CA VAL A 150 6.64 -23.38 -1.49
C VAL A 150 6.53 -21.94 -1.00
N ASN A 151 7.50 -21.12 -1.41
CA ASN A 151 7.42 -19.69 -1.23
C ASN A 151 6.44 -19.11 -2.28
N VAL A 152 5.20 -18.88 -1.86
CA VAL A 152 4.13 -18.36 -2.72
C VAL A 152 4.49 -16.99 -3.30
N LEU A 153 5.24 -16.15 -2.58
CA LEU A 153 5.68 -14.85 -3.06
C LEU A 153 6.59 -14.98 -4.28
N ALA A 154 7.58 -15.86 -4.19
CA ALA A 154 8.48 -16.17 -5.29
C ALA A 154 7.72 -16.80 -6.48
N LEU A 155 6.78 -17.71 -6.20
CA LEU A 155 5.98 -18.39 -7.22
C LEU A 155 5.19 -17.40 -8.08
N VAL A 156 4.47 -16.47 -7.45
CA VAL A 156 3.70 -15.43 -8.17
C VAL A 156 4.62 -14.47 -8.92
N ARG A 157 5.72 -14.03 -8.29
CA ARG A 157 6.72 -13.18 -8.94
C ARG A 157 7.24 -13.83 -10.22
N ASP A 158 7.68 -15.08 -10.13
CA ASP A 158 8.33 -15.79 -11.23
C ASP A 158 7.33 -16.06 -12.35
N TRP A 159 6.08 -16.39 -12.02
CA TRP A 159 4.99 -16.49 -13.00
C TRP A 159 4.75 -15.17 -13.71
N LEU A 160 4.57 -14.06 -12.99
CA LEU A 160 4.30 -12.72 -13.58
C LEU A 160 5.46 -12.20 -14.44
N GLN A 161 6.67 -12.77 -14.28
CA GLN A 161 7.84 -12.46 -15.10
C GLN A 161 8.01 -13.39 -16.31
N SER A 162 7.24 -14.47 -16.41
CA SER A 162 7.34 -15.44 -17.50
C SER A 162 7.03 -14.82 -18.87
N SER A 163 7.67 -15.33 -19.92
CA SER A 163 7.44 -14.91 -21.30
C SER A 163 6.04 -15.24 -21.80
N ASP A 164 5.34 -16.17 -21.16
CA ASP A 164 4.04 -16.67 -21.62
C ASP A 164 2.84 -15.98 -20.96
N VAL A 165 3.11 -15.06 -20.04
CA VAL A 165 2.09 -14.24 -19.37
C VAL A 165 1.76 -13.00 -20.23
N SER A 166 0.47 -12.67 -20.28
CA SER A 166 -0.05 -11.47 -20.93
C SER A 166 0.38 -10.18 -20.20
N ALA A 167 0.04 -9.03 -20.77
CA ALA A 167 0.28 -7.76 -20.09
C ALA A 167 -0.50 -7.72 -18.77
N TRP A 168 0.06 -7.06 -17.75
CA TRP A 168 -0.63 -6.90 -16.47
C TRP A 168 -0.32 -5.57 -15.80
N PHE A 169 -1.26 -5.12 -14.98
CA PHE A 169 -1.17 -3.93 -14.15
C PHE A 169 -1.50 -4.30 -12.70
N MET A 170 -0.61 -3.95 -11.79
CA MET A 170 -0.76 -4.24 -10.36
C MET A 170 -0.79 -2.94 -9.58
N VAL A 171 -1.76 -2.80 -8.68
CA VAL A 171 -1.74 -1.76 -7.65
C VAL A 171 -1.23 -2.37 -6.35
N VAL A 172 -0.19 -1.75 -5.76
CA VAL A 172 0.26 -2.05 -4.41
C VAL A 172 -0.18 -0.88 -3.53
N ASP A 173 -1.27 -1.07 -2.80
CA ASP A 173 -1.92 -0.01 -2.03
C ASP A 173 -1.38 0.07 -0.60
N ASN A 174 -1.22 1.29 -0.07
CA ASN A 174 -0.79 1.57 1.29
C ASN A 174 0.60 0.98 1.66
N ALA A 175 1.55 1.09 0.73
CA ALA A 175 2.95 0.69 0.94
C ALA A 175 3.73 1.81 1.65
N ASP A 176 3.41 2.03 2.92
CA ASP A 176 3.93 3.17 3.70
C ASP A 176 5.21 2.84 4.45
N ASP A 177 5.35 1.60 4.91
CA ASP A 177 6.42 1.18 5.82
C ASP A 177 7.60 0.61 5.04
N VAL A 178 8.74 1.30 5.12
CA VAL A 178 9.98 0.84 4.50
C VAL A 178 10.47 -0.47 5.11
N THR A 179 10.31 -0.65 6.41
CA THR A 179 10.76 -1.86 7.11
C THR A 179 10.00 -3.09 6.64
N VAL A 180 8.70 -2.98 6.37
CA VAL A 180 7.90 -4.09 5.79
C VAL A 180 8.48 -4.56 4.46
N PHE A 181 8.91 -3.64 3.60
CA PHE A 181 9.39 -3.98 2.26
C PHE A 181 10.89 -4.30 2.15
N PHE A 182 11.70 -3.74 3.04
CA PHE A 182 13.16 -3.75 2.93
C PHE A 182 13.89 -4.37 4.13
N ALA A 183 13.19 -4.73 5.22
CA ALA A 183 13.84 -5.47 6.30
C ALA A 183 14.37 -6.82 5.81
N LYS A 184 15.54 -7.19 6.32
CA LYS A 184 16.10 -8.53 6.17
C LYS A 184 15.63 -9.33 7.37
N ASP A 185 14.80 -10.34 7.13
CA ASP A 185 14.43 -11.29 8.17
C ASP A 185 15.60 -12.25 8.44
N ASP A 186 15.85 -12.55 9.72
CA ASP A 186 16.85 -13.55 10.13
C ASP A 186 16.53 -14.97 9.63
N HIS A 187 15.31 -15.19 9.12
CA HIS A 187 14.79 -16.48 8.64
C HIS A 187 14.99 -16.74 7.14
N ALA A 188 16.09 -16.27 6.55
CA ALA A 188 16.51 -16.58 5.17
C ALA A 188 15.55 -16.14 4.04
N HIS A 189 14.55 -15.31 4.33
CA HIS A 189 13.64 -14.75 3.32
C HIS A 189 14.20 -13.44 2.75
N GLU A 190 14.05 -13.25 1.44
CA GLU A 190 14.40 -12.00 0.78
C GLU A 190 13.40 -10.89 1.20
N PRO A 191 13.79 -9.61 1.21
CA PRO A 191 12.87 -8.51 1.53
C PRO A 191 11.64 -8.51 0.61
N LEU A 192 10.45 -8.09 1.07
CA LEU A 192 9.23 -8.18 0.25
C LEU A 192 9.32 -7.44 -1.09
N ALA A 193 10.06 -6.33 -1.15
CA ALA A 193 10.32 -5.59 -2.39
C ALA A 193 10.99 -6.44 -3.49
N SER A 194 11.68 -7.53 -3.12
CA SER A 194 12.28 -8.49 -4.05
C SER A 194 11.26 -9.38 -4.74
N TYR A 195 10.07 -9.54 -4.16
CA TYR A 195 8.94 -10.30 -4.72
C TYR A 195 8.06 -9.48 -5.66
N LEU A 196 8.29 -8.17 -5.76
CA LEU A 196 7.66 -7.34 -6.78
C LEU A 196 8.27 -7.65 -8.16
N PRO A 197 7.48 -8.07 -9.16
CA PRO A 197 8.00 -8.44 -10.48
C PRO A 197 8.78 -7.31 -11.16
N LYS A 198 9.77 -7.69 -11.97
CA LYS A 198 10.66 -6.79 -12.73
C LYS A 198 10.64 -7.15 -14.22
N THR A 199 9.47 -7.07 -14.84
CA THR A 199 9.27 -7.39 -16.27
C THR A 199 8.86 -6.16 -17.08
N ALA A 200 9.06 -6.20 -18.40
CA ALA A 200 8.59 -5.17 -19.33
C ALA A 200 7.09 -5.30 -19.66
N LYS A 201 6.49 -6.47 -19.39
CA LYS A 201 5.06 -6.75 -19.64
C LYS A 201 4.13 -6.30 -18.51
N GLY A 202 4.72 -5.87 -17.40
CA GLY A 202 4.02 -5.59 -16.16
C GLY A 202 4.29 -4.17 -15.70
N LYS A 203 3.26 -3.52 -15.17
CA LYS A 203 3.35 -2.19 -14.56
C LYS A 203 2.80 -2.22 -13.16
N ILE A 204 3.47 -1.52 -12.24
CA ILE A 204 3.08 -1.43 -10.84
C ILE A 204 2.78 0.03 -10.49
N LEU A 205 1.60 0.30 -9.96
CA LEU A 205 1.23 1.56 -9.34
C LEU A 205 1.24 1.38 -7.82
N ILE A 206 2.07 2.15 -7.14
CA ILE A 206 2.17 2.14 -5.68
C ILE A 206 1.36 3.31 -5.13
N THR A 207 0.60 3.10 -4.06
CA THR A 207 0.08 4.21 -3.25
C THR A 207 0.81 4.21 -1.91
N SER A 208 1.26 5.38 -1.47
CA SER A 208 1.96 5.52 -0.20
C SER A 208 1.74 6.88 0.44
N ARG A 209 1.79 6.94 1.76
CA ARG A 209 1.91 8.15 2.56
C ARG A 209 3.36 8.57 2.73
N SER A 210 4.29 7.61 2.65
CA SER A 210 5.73 7.82 2.84
C SER A 210 6.42 8.02 1.49
N LEU A 211 7.02 9.19 1.29
CA LEU A 211 7.87 9.44 0.13
C LEU A 211 9.07 8.49 0.10
N ASP A 212 9.73 8.25 1.24
CA ASP A 212 10.91 7.38 1.33
C ASP A 212 10.58 5.94 0.90
N ALA A 213 9.43 5.40 1.33
CA ALA A 213 8.95 4.11 0.88
C ALA A 213 8.71 4.08 -0.64
N ALA A 214 8.06 5.10 -1.18
CA ALA A 214 7.80 5.21 -2.61
C ALA A 214 9.09 5.35 -3.45
N GLU A 215 10.06 6.13 -2.99
CA GLU A 215 11.36 6.31 -3.64
C GLU A 215 12.14 5.00 -3.68
N LYS A 216 12.18 4.27 -2.56
CA LYS A 216 12.85 2.97 -2.50
C LYS A 216 12.16 1.91 -3.37
N LEU A 217 10.82 1.92 -3.45
CA LEU A 217 10.06 0.95 -4.24
C LEU A 217 10.11 1.22 -5.76
N THR A 218 10.11 2.50 -6.15
CA THR A 218 10.16 2.92 -7.57
C THR A 218 11.58 3.04 -8.11
N GLY A 219 12.54 3.38 -7.26
CA GLY A 219 13.94 3.64 -7.61
C GLY A 219 14.19 5.00 -8.27
N SER A 220 13.19 5.87 -8.39
CA SER A 220 13.35 7.22 -8.96
C SER A 220 12.20 8.16 -8.60
N GLU A 221 12.53 9.33 -8.07
CA GLU A 221 11.60 10.44 -7.83
C GLU A 221 10.81 10.88 -9.09
N ARG A 222 11.39 10.70 -10.29
CA ARG A 222 10.72 11.08 -11.55
C ARG A 222 9.46 10.28 -11.85
N THR A 223 9.31 9.13 -11.17
CA THR A 223 8.16 8.24 -11.29
C THR A 223 7.21 8.36 -10.10
N ILE A 224 7.33 9.46 -9.34
CA ILE A 224 6.49 9.74 -8.18
C ILE A 224 5.67 11.00 -8.42
N LEU A 225 4.36 10.90 -8.17
CA LEU A 225 3.45 12.01 -8.17
C LEU A 225 2.98 12.30 -6.75
N ARG A 226 3.28 13.50 -6.26
CA ARG A 226 2.70 14.00 -5.01
C ARG A 226 1.26 14.45 -5.26
N ILE A 227 0.31 13.79 -4.61
CA ILE A 227 -1.11 14.11 -4.68
C ILE A 227 -1.38 15.24 -3.68
N PRO A 228 -1.87 16.40 -4.14
CA PRO A 228 -2.27 17.49 -3.25
C PRO A 228 -3.75 17.33 -2.83
N ILE A 229 -4.19 18.18 -1.88
CA ILE A 229 -5.61 18.42 -1.61
C ILE A 229 -6.37 18.81 -2.88
N MET A 230 -7.69 18.73 -2.86
CA MET A 230 -8.50 19.19 -3.99
C MET A 230 -8.39 20.71 -4.13
N GLU A 231 -8.50 21.18 -5.38
CA GLU A 231 -8.83 22.58 -5.59
C GLU A 231 -10.24 22.89 -5.10
N GLU A 232 -10.51 24.14 -4.73
CA GLU A 232 -11.80 24.54 -4.16
C GLU A 232 -12.99 24.07 -5.02
N GLU A 233 -12.93 24.30 -6.34
CA GLU A 233 -13.99 23.89 -7.27
C GLU A 233 -14.17 22.37 -7.36
N GLN A 234 -13.08 21.59 -7.22
CA GLN A 234 -13.14 20.13 -7.18
C GLN A 234 -13.81 19.66 -5.88
N ALA A 235 -13.47 20.27 -4.74
CA ALA A 235 -14.08 19.95 -3.45
C ALA A 235 -15.56 20.36 -3.38
N LEU A 236 -15.92 21.51 -3.96
CA LEU A 236 -17.31 21.93 -4.13
C LEU A 236 -18.09 20.95 -4.99
N HIS A 237 -17.51 20.52 -6.12
CA HIS A 237 -18.16 19.56 -6.99
C HIS A 237 -18.37 18.21 -6.28
N LEU A 238 -17.38 17.74 -5.51
CA LEU A 238 -17.51 16.56 -4.66
C LEU A 238 -18.64 16.71 -3.64
N LEU A 239 -18.65 17.81 -2.88
CA LEU A 239 -19.66 18.07 -1.86
C LEU A 239 -21.06 18.07 -2.45
N ARG A 240 -21.25 18.75 -3.60
CA ARG A 240 -22.55 18.81 -4.29
C ARG A 240 -23.02 17.44 -4.80
N LYS A 241 -22.10 16.61 -5.32
CA LYS A 241 -22.45 15.24 -5.74
C LYS A 241 -22.87 14.37 -4.57
N LYS A 242 -22.23 14.53 -3.41
CA LYS A 242 -22.44 13.67 -2.24
C LYS A 242 -23.58 14.12 -1.32
N LEU A 243 -24.04 15.37 -1.39
CA LEU A 243 -25.16 15.83 -0.57
C LEU A 243 -26.52 15.51 -1.22
N ASP A 244 -27.44 14.97 -0.44
CA ASP A 244 -28.83 14.72 -0.88
C ASP A 244 -29.70 15.99 -0.84
N GLN A 245 -29.18 17.07 -0.28
CA GLN A 245 -29.86 18.35 -0.09
C GLN A 245 -29.04 19.50 -0.67
N GLU A 246 -29.74 20.51 -1.20
CA GLU A 246 -29.11 21.73 -1.70
C GLU A 246 -28.45 22.52 -0.57
N ALA A 247 -27.20 22.94 -0.81
CA ALA A 247 -26.48 23.88 0.03
C ALA A 247 -26.37 25.21 -0.73
N ASP A 248 -26.65 26.33 -0.07
CA ASP A 248 -26.35 27.63 -0.68
C ASP A 248 -24.84 27.77 -0.94
N GLU A 249 -24.48 28.48 -2.00
CA GLU A 249 -23.10 28.59 -2.50
C GLU A 249 -22.11 29.05 -1.41
N ALA A 250 -22.51 30.04 -0.60
CA ALA A 250 -21.66 30.59 0.43
C ALA A 250 -21.42 29.59 1.57
N THR A 251 -22.45 28.84 1.96
CA THR A 251 -22.32 27.75 2.94
C THR A 251 -21.47 26.61 2.39
N ALA A 252 -21.68 26.19 1.13
CA ALA A 252 -20.91 25.12 0.50
C ALA A 252 -19.40 25.47 0.47
N ARG A 253 -19.05 26.68 0.00
CA ARG A 253 -17.66 27.20 0.01
C ARG A 253 -17.07 27.24 1.40
N SER A 254 -17.81 27.80 2.35
CA SER A 254 -17.37 27.89 3.75
C SER A 254 -17.15 26.52 4.38
N LEU A 255 -17.95 25.52 4.00
CA LEU A 255 -17.86 24.16 4.49
C LEU A 255 -16.65 23.43 3.90
N VAL A 256 -16.46 23.43 2.57
CA VAL A 256 -15.29 22.78 1.98
C VAL A 256 -13.98 23.45 2.41
N CYS A 257 -13.98 24.76 2.62
CA CYS A 257 -12.85 25.50 3.18
C CYS A 257 -12.56 25.07 4.63
N ALA A 258 -13.59 24.92 5.48
CA ALA A 258 -13.43 24.41 6.84
C ALA A 258 -12.94 22.95 6.90
N LEU A 259 -13.20 22.18 5.83
CA LEU A 259 -12.73 20.80 5.65
C LEU A 259 -11.40 20.73 4.87
N GLU A 260 -10.75 21.87 4.65
CA GLU A 260 -9.47 22.02 3.94
C GLU A 260 -9.41 21.40 2.55
N HIS A 261 -10.56 21.29 1.89
CA HIS A 261 -10.66 20.65 0.57
C HIS A 261 -10.11 19.21 0.57
N ILE A 262 -10.08 18.54 1.73
CA ILE A 262 -9.62 17.16 1.82
C ILE A 262 -10.76 16.24 1.39
N PRO A 263 -10.60 15.43 0.32
CA PRO A 263 -11.69 14.61 -0.24
C PRO A 263 -12.39 13.74 0.80
N LEU A 264 -11.60 13.11 1.68
CA LEU A 264 -12.14 12.28 2.75
C LEU A 264 -12.98 13.08 3.75
N ALA A 265 -12.51 14.26 4.18
CA ALA A 265 -13.25 15.11 5.11
C ALA A 265 -14.58 15.58 4.51
N VAL A 266 -14.58 15.92 3.21
CA VAL A 266 -15.78 16.30 2.44
C VAL A 266 -16.78 15.15 2.38
N ASN A 267 -16.34 13.94 2.02
CA ASN A 267 -17.21 12.75 1.97
C ASN A 267 -17.81 12.43 3.36
N GLN A 268 -17.00 12.48 4.42
CA GLN A 268 -17.48 12.22 5.79
C GLN A 268 -18.51 13.24 6.24
N ALA A 269 -18.27 14.53 5.98
CA ALA A 269 -19.22 15.58 6.29
C ALA A 269 -20.54 15.39 5.52
N ALA A 270 -20.48 15.12 4.22
CA ALA A 270 -21.67 14.88 3.41
C ALA A 270 -22.46 13.66 3.90
N ALA A 271 -21.80 12.53 4.16
CA ALA A 271 -22.43 11.32 4.68
C ALA A 271 -23.09 11.54 6.05
N TYR A 272 -22.41 12.26 6.95
CA TYR A 272 -22.98 12.63 8.25
C TYR A 272 -24.23 13.51 8.11
N ILE A 273 -24.17 14.50 7.22
CA ILE A 273 -25.29 15.40 6.93
C ILE A 273 -26.48 14.61 6.36
N ASN A 274 -26.26 13.76 5.35
CA ASN A 274 -27.32 12.97 4.72
C ASN A 274 -27.97 11.99 5.72
N ARG A 275 -27.17 11.26 6.50
CA ARG A 275 -27.66 10.31 7.50
C ARG A 275 -28.55 10.95 8.56
N ARG A 276 -28.38 12.25 8.81
CA ARG A 276 -29.15 13.02 9.80
C ARG A 276 -30.08 14.04 9.15
N SER A 277 -30.28 13.97 7.84
CA SER A 277 -31.23 14.81 7.13
C SER A 277 -32.67 14.49 7.59
N PRO A 278 -33.55 15.49 7.75
CA PRO A 278 -33.34 16.93 7.57
C PRO A 278 -32.89 17.66 8.86
N LEU A 279 -32.63 16.94 9.95
CA LEU A 279 -32.25 17.54 11.25
C LEU A 279 -30.91 18.26 11.20
N VAL A 280 -29.98 17.77 10.37
CA VAL A 280 -28.70 18.40 10.10
C VAL A 280 -28.69 18.92 8.67
N THR A 281 -28.45 20.22 8.53
CA THR A 281 -28.21 20.91 7.26
C THR A 281 -26.72 21.22 7.11
N PRO A 282 -26.22 21.51 5.89
CA PRO A 282 -24.84 21.97 5.69
C PRO A 282 -24.50 23.19 6.56
N LYS A 283 -25.45 24.11 6.72
CA LYS A 283 -25.28 25.32 7.54
C LYS A 283 -25.17 25.02 9.04
N SER A 284 -26.04 24.14 9.57
CA SER A 284 -26.00 23.76 10.98
C SER A 284 -24.76 22.91 11.29
N TYR A 285 -24.37 22.01 10.37
CA TYR A 285 -23.13 21.24 10.48
C TYR A 285 -21.92 22.17 10.58
N LEU A 286 -21.81 23.16 9.67
CA LEU A 286 -20.71 24.12 9.69
C LEU A 286 -20.67 24.94 10.99
N ALA A 287 -21.84 25.34 11.50
CA ALA A 287 -21.94 26.04 12.77
C ALA A 287 -21.45 25.16 13.94
N ASP A 288 -21.86 23.89 14.00
CA ASP A 288 -21.41 22.93 15.01
C ASP A 288 -19.90 22.62 14.89
N PHE A 289 -19.39 22.52 13.66
CA PHE A 289 -17.98 22.29 13.36
C PHE A 289 -17.09 23.44 13.88
N ARG A 290 -17.57 24.68 13.76
CA ARG A 290 -16.86 25.88 14.24
C ARG A 290 -17.12 26.20 15.71
N ARG A 291 -18.08 25.52 16.35
CA ARG A 291 -18.54 25.85 17.71
C ARG A 291 -17.48 25.64 18.78
N SER A 292 -16.73 24.56 18.70
CA SER A 292 -15.69 24.20 19.68
C SER A 292 -14.83 23.05 19.14
N GLU A 293 -13.58 22.97 19.60
CA GLU A 293 -12.67 21.88 19.28
C GLU A 293 -13.27 20.50 19.59
N LYS A 294 -13.84 20.30 20.79
CA LYS A 294 -14.50 19.05 21.16
C LYS A 294 -15.62 18.62 20.20
N ARG A 295 -16.36 19.58 19.64
CA ARG A 295 -17.40 19.28 18.64
C ARG A 295 -16.80 18.94 17.30
N ARG A 296 -15.75 19.66 16.87
CA ARG A 296 -15.00 19.35 15.66
C ARG A 296 -14.43 17.94 15.70
N ASP A 297 -13.76 17.55 16.80
CA ASP A 297 -13.24 16.19 16.99
C ASP A 297 -14.35 15.13 16.89
N GLY A 298 -15.44 15.31 17.63
CA GLY A 298 -16.57 14.37 17.60
C GLY A 298 -17.21 14.21 16.21
N LEU A 299 -17.18 15.24 15.37
CA LEU A 299 -17.66 15.18 13.99
C LEU A 299 -16.64 14.46 13.07
N LEU A 300 -15.36 14.79 13.18
CA LEU A 300 -14.30 14.16 12.36
C LEU A 300 -14.06 12.69 12.73
N ARG A 301 -14.35 12.29 13.97
CA ARG A 301 -14.30 10.89 14.45
C ARG A 301 -15.56 10.10 14.12
N SER A 302 -16.63 10.76 13.67
CA SER A 302 -17.84 10.02 13.31
C SER A 302 -17.62 9.30 11.99
N ASP A 303 -17.73 7.96 12.01
CA ASP A 303 -17.72 7.19 10.77
C ASP A 303 -19.04 7.43 10.04
N GLY A 304 -18.94 8.09 8.89
CA GLY A 304 -20.07 8.40 8.02
C GLY A 304 -20.62 7.15 7.32
N GLY A 305 -19.87 6.04 7.30
CA GLY A 305 -20.22 4.82 6.58
C GLY A 305 -20.25 5.07 5.07
N ASP A 306 -19.08 4.95 4.42
CA ASP A 306 -18.97 5.04 2.96
C ASP A 306 -18.91 3.63 2.37
N LEU A 307 -20.02 3.15 1.80
CA LEU A 307 -20.14 1.82 1.19
C LEU A 307 -19.22 1.64 -0.05
N GLY A 308 -18.65 2.72 -0.59
CA GLY A 308 -17.72 2.69 -1.73
C GLY A 308 -16.24 2.53 -1.34
N ARG A 309 -15.94 2.33 -0.05
CA ARG A 309 -14.57 2.12 0.44
C ARG A 309 -14.25 0.63 0.60
N PRO A 310 -12.95 0.26 0.54
CA PRO A 310 -12.50 -1.00 1.09
C PRO A 310 -12.96 -1.11 2.55
N ASP A 311 -13.57 -2.24 2.92
CA ASP A 311 -14.09 -2.48 4.28
C ASP A 311 -13.01 -2.28 5.38
N ASP A 312 -11.73 -2.44 5.02
CA ASP A 312 -10.57 -2.24 5.90
C ASP A 312 -10.14 -0.75 6.06
N ALA A 313 -10.79 0.17 5.32
CA ALA A 313 -10.45 1.60 5.25
C ALA A 313 -11.61 2.54 5.62
N SER A 314 -12.69 2.04 6.24
CA SER A 314 -13.82 2.85 6.78
C SER A 314 -13.43 3.57 8.08
N ASN A 315 -12.21 4.12 8.12
CA ASN A 315 -11.69 4.83 9.26
C ASN A 315 -11.99 6.33 9.15
N PRO A 316 -12.52 6.95 10.21
CA PRO A 316 -12.55 8.40 10.36
C PRO A 316 -11.23 9.06 9.96
N ILE A 317 -11.29 10.29 9.42
CA ILE A 317 -10.07 10.98 8.95
C ILE A 317 -9.04 11.12 10.07
N VAL A 318 -9.50 11.28 11.32
CA VAL A 318 -8.66 11.33 12.51
C VAL A 318 -7.86 10.04 12.71
N LEU A 319 -8.49 8.87 12.54
CA LEU A 319 -7.78 7.58 12.64
C LEU A 319 -6.74 7.42 11.53
N THR A 320 -7.05 7.90 10.31
CA THR A 320 -6.09 7.86 9.20
C THR A 320 -4.81 8.62 9.54
N TRP A 321 -4.92 9.77 10.20
CA TRP A 321 -3.75 10.55 10.62
C TRP A 321 -3.08 10.01 11.87
N GLN A 322 -3.83 9.45 12.82
CA GLN A 322 -3.28 8.76 13.98
C GLN A 322 -2.38 7.58 13.57
N VAL A 323 -2.78 6.80 12.55
CA VAL A 323 -1.93 5.72 12.00
C VAL A 323 -0.65 6.30 11.39
N THR A 324 -0.71 7.45 10.71
CA THR A 324 0.51 8.10 10.16
C THR A 324 1.44 8.54 11.29
N PHE A 325 0.88 9.15 12.34
CA PHE A 325 1.65 9.61 13.50
C PHE A 325 2.37 8.44 14.19
N GLU A 326 1.65 7.33 14.42
CA GLU A 326 2.23 6.13 15.02
C GLU A 326 3.33 5.52 14.15
N GLN A 327 3.17 5.55 12.82
CA GLN A 327 4.20 5.10 11.89
C GLN A 327 5.48 5.93 12.04
N ILE A 328 5.37 7.25 12.02
CA ILE A 328 6.51 8.16 12.21
C ILE A 328 7.14 7.93 13.59
N ARG A 329 6.33 7.76 14.64
CA ARG A 329 6.83 7.50 15.99
C ARG A 329 7.66 6.22 16.07
N ARG A 330 7.31 5.17 15.30
CA ARG A 330 8.08 3.92 15.21
C ARG A 330 9.36 4.07 14.40
N GLU A 331 9.30 4.75 13.25
CA GLU A 331 10.44 4.91 12.34
C GLU A 331 11.46 5.94 12.85
N LYS A 332 10.96 7.07 13.34
CA LYS A 332 11.72 8.27 13.74
C LYS A 332 11.00 8.98 14.91
N PRO A 333 11.19 8.51 16.17
CA PRO A 333 10.55 9.11 17.35
C PRO A 333 10.75 10.62 17.49
N ARG A 334 11.95 11.11 17.12
CA ARG A 334 12.28 12.54 17.17
C ARG A 334 11.41 13.39 16.24
N ALA A 335 11.26 12.98 14.98
CA ALA A 335 10.33 13.61 14.06
C ALA A 335 8.88 13.64 14.58
N ALA A 336 8.43 12.59 15.29
CA ALA A 336 7.12 12.59 15.94
C ALA A 336 7.02 13.61 17.09
N ASN A 337 8.08 13.78 17.88
CA ASN A 337 8.15 14.82 18.93
C ASN A 337 8.14 16.22 18.31
N LEU A 338 8.91 16.43 17.24
CA LEU A 338 8.91 17.69 16.49
C LEU A 338 7.51 18.02 15.95
N LEU A 339 6.83 17.04 15.35
CA LEU A 339 5.45 17.20 14.87
C LEU A 339 4.47 17.54 16.01
N SER A 340 4.66 16.94 17.18
CA SER A 340 3.88 17.24 18.39
C SER A 340 4.11 18.67 18.86
N LEU A 341 5.37 19.14 18.86
CA LEU A 341 5.73 20.53 19.16
C LEU A 341 5.13 21.49 18.12
N MET A 342 5.26 21.21 16.82
CA MET A 342 4.67 22.01 15.74
C MET A 342 3.15 22.13 15.88
N SER A 343 2.49 21.09 16.39
CA SER A 343 1.05 21.12 16.63
C SER A 343 0.64 22.20 17.65
N CYS A 344 1.51 22.59 18.58
CA CYS A 344 1.24 23.62 19.59
C CYS A 344 1.18 25.05 19.02
N PHE A 345 1.68 25.28 17.82
CA PHE A 345 1.68 26.59 17.17
C PHE A 345 0.39 26.85 16.37
N GLN A 346 0.28 28.02 15.73
CA GLN A 346 -0.72 28.20 14.68
C GLN A 346 -0.29 27.44 13.42
N ALA A 347 -1.22 26.83 12.69
CA ALA A 347 -0.91 25.97 11.54
C ALA A 347 -0.13 26.67 10.41
N GLN A 348 -0.16 28.00 10.33
CA GLN A 348 0.52 28.79 9.29
C GLN A 348 1.67 29.61 9.89
N ASN A 349 2.74 29.78 9.10
CA ASN A 349 3.90 30.61 9.43
C ASN A 349 4.58 30.20 10.74
N ILE A 350 4.77 28.89 10.94
CA ILE A 350 5.51 28.33 12.08
C ILE A 350 7.00 28.68 11.90
N PRO A 351 7.59 29.50 12.79
CA PRO A 351 8.99 29.90 12.69
C PRO A 351 9.94 28.77 13.07
N GLU A 352 10.90 28.47 12.20
CA GLU A 352 11.91 27.43 12.41
C GLU A 352 12.68 27.62 13.73
N ASN A 353 13.02 28.86 14.07
CA ASN A 353 13.74 29.19 15.30
C ASN A 353 12.99 28.81 16.59
N LEU A 354 11.68 28.52 16.53
CA LEU A 354 10.87 28.04 17.66
C LEU A 354 10.75 26.51 17.71
N LEU A 355 11.36 25.81 16.75
CA LEU A 355 11.27 24.35 16.59
C LEU A 355 12.54 23.61 17.06
N HIS A 356 13.50 24.30 17.66
CA HIS A 356 14.68 23.68 18.27
C HIS A 356 14.41 23.29 19.74
N GLY A 357 15.10 22.28 20.26
CA GLY A 357 15.03 21.88 21.67
C GLY A 357 13.88 20.93 22.05
N TYR A 358 13.25 20.25 21.08
CA TYR A 358 12.23 19.21 21.33
C TYR A 358 12.81 17.85 21.77
N GLU A 359 14.14 17.76 21.91
CA GLU A 359 14.87 16.55 22.28
C GLU A 359 14.76 16.25 23.79
N ASP A 360 14.60 17.27 24.64
CA ASP A 360 14.71 17.16 26.10
C ASP A 360 13.51 16.51 26.81
N VAL A 361 12.40 16.26 26.10
CA VAL A 361 11.14 15.81 26.75
C VAL A 361 11.02 14.28 26.83
N ALA A 362 11.85 13.52 26.11
CA ALA A 362 11.77 12.05 26.06
C ALA A 362 12.72 11.33 27.03
N SER A 363 13.66 12.04 27.67
CA SER A 363 14.70 11.44 28.52
C SER A 363 14.33 11.34 30.01
N GLU A 364 13.17 11.85 30.45
CA GLU A 364 12.78 11.87 31.86
C GLU A 364 11.98 10.64 32.34
N GLU A 365 11.52 9.74 31.47
CA GLU A 365 10.68 8.59 31.88
C GLU A 365 11.44 7.30 32.26
N GLU A 366 12.77 7.24 32.13
CA GLU A 366 13.57 6.09 32.60
C GLU A 366 14.69 6.48 33.57
N VAL A 367 14.37 6.93 34.78
CA VAL A 367 15.30 6.73 35.93
C VAL A 367 14.54 6.33 37.19
N GLY A 368 14.07 5.09 37.20
CA GLY A 368 13.84 4.35 38.42
C GLY A 368 15.15 3.81 38.99
N SER A 369 15.66 4.47 40.04
CA SER A 369 16.50 3.89 41.09
C SER A 369 17.87 3.29 40.72
N LYS A 370 18.93 4.05 41.02
CA LYS A 370 20.01 3.60 41.93
C LYS A 370 20.97 4.75 42.24
N GLY A 371 21.04 5.12 43.51
CA GLY A 371 22.08 6.00 44.02
C GLY A 371 23.44 5.31 44.09
N SER A 372 24.50 6.09 43.84
CA SER A 372 25.80 5.98 44.49
C SER A 372 26.66 7.15 43.99
N GLY A 373 27.11 7.99 44.93
CA GLY A 373 27.87 9.19 44.62
C GLY A 373 29.22 8.94 43.95
N LYS A 374 29.69 9.97 43.24
CA LYS A 374 31.11 10.28 43.07
C LYS A 374 31.27 11.78 42.83
N SER A 375 32.28 12.30 43.51
CA SER A 375 32.71 13.70 43.57
C SER A 375 33.05 14.31 42.21
N PRO A 376 33.00 15.65 42.08
CA PRO A 376 33.35 16.38 40.88
C PRO A 376 34.86 16.37 40.70
N ASP A 377 35.33 16.18 39.46
CA ASP A 377 36.60 16.72 38.91
C ASP A 377 37.00 15.90 37.68
N THR A 378 36.40 16.20 36.52
CA THR A 378 37.08 16.05 35.22
C THR A 378 36.40 17.01 34.24
N TYR A 379 37.05 18.14 33.98
CA TYR A 379 36.76 18.96 32.80
C TYR A 379 37.19 18.17 31.57
N THR A 380 36.25 17.51 30.91
CA THR A 380 36.40 17.17 29.49
C THR A 380 35.76 18.29 28.71
N ASP A 381 36.59 19.13 28.09
CA ASP A 381 36.18 19.97 26.96
C ASP A 381 35.50 19.05 25.95
N THR A 382 34.18 19.08 25.93
CA THR A 382 33.37 18.47 24.88
C THR A 382 33.19 19.59 23.89
N ASP A 383 33.72 19.40 22.68
CA ASP A 383 33.72 20.40 21.62
C ASP A 383 32.29 20.86 21.33
N ALA A 384 31.88 22.02 21.87
CA ALA A 384 30.55 22.59 21.69
C ALA A 384 30.18 22.81 20.20
N ASN A 385 31.17 22.84 19.31
CA ASN A 385 30.98 22.92 17.86
C ASN A 385 30.53 21.60 17.23
N THR A 386 30.77 20.44 17.84
CA THR A 386 30.34 19.14 17.30
C THR A 386 28.87 18.88 17.66
N ASP A 387 28.46 19.26 18.87
CA ASP A 387 27.07 19.15 19.33
C ASP A 387 26.09 20.08 18.56
N GLU A 388 26.51 21.30 18.20
CA GLU A 388 25.68 22.23 17.39
C GLU A 388 25.48 21.76 15.94
N VAL A 389 26.49 21.13 15.34
CA VAL A 389 26.40 20.61 13.96
C VAL A 389 25.53 19.36 13.92
N ASP A 390 25.69 18.45 14.89
CA ASP A 390 24.87 17.24 15.01
C ASP A 390 23.39 17.58 15.31
N THR A 391 23.11 18.59 16.14
CA THR A 391 21.72 19.02 16.43
C THR A 391 21.02 19.64 15.23
N GLN A 392 21.73 20.44 14.42
CA GLN A 392 21.18 21.01 13.19
C GLN A 392 20.92 19.93 12.12
N GLU A 393 21.88 19.02 11.89
CA GLU A 393 21.71 17.91 10.94
C GLU A 393 20.54 17.01 11.35
N ASN A 394 20.40 16.72 12.64
CA ASN A 394 19.27 15.95 13.13
C ASN A 394 17.92 16.66 12.95
N PHE A 395 17.87 17.98 13.16
CA PHE A 395 16.66 18.77 12.91
C PHE A 395 16.24 18.75 11.43
N GLU A 396 17.19 18.95 10.51
CA GLU A 396 16.93 18.89 9.07
C GLU A 396 16.43 17.50 8.64
N ASN A 397 17.03 16.44 9.18
CA ASN A 397 16.57 15.06 8.96
C ASN A 397 15.12 14.84 9.46
N ASP A 398 14.78 15.36 10.64
CA ASP A 398 13.43 15.23 11.20
C ASP A 398 12.40 16.05 10.38
N ILE A 399 12.77 17.24 9.89
CA ILE A 399 11.96 18.03 8.95
C ILE A 399 11.73 17.27 7.63
N ASP A 400 12.77 16.65 7.08
CA ASP A 400 12.66 15.91 5.83
C ASP A 400 11.75 14.68 5.96
N VAL A 401 11.74 14.01 7.11
CA VAL A 401 10.77 12.95 7.41
C VAL A 401 9.34 13.49 7.36
N LEU A 402 9.07 14.60 8.07
CA LEU A 402 7.72 15.20 8.11
C LEU A 402 7.25 15.69 6.73
N ARG A 403 8.17 16.22 5.91
CA ARG A 403 7.91 16.60 4.50
C ARG A 403 7.71 15.38 3.61
N GLY A 404 8.41 14.28 3.89
CA GLY A 404 8.26 12.99 3.21
C GLY A 404 6.86 12.41 3.40
N TYR A 405 6.25 12.61 4.57
CA TYR A 405 4.86 12.25 4.85
C TYR A 405 3.83 13.30 4.41
N SER A 406 4.28 14.40 3.80
CA SER A 406 3.44 15.54 3.39
C SER A 406 2.64 16.16 4.56
N LEU A 407 3.20 16.14 5.77
CA LEU A 407 2.57 16.71 6.98
C LEU A 407 2.86 18.20 7.14
N ILE A 408 4.01 18.63 6.62
CA ILE A 408 4.48 20.02 6.66
C ILE A 408 4.93 20.47 5.28
N THR A 409 4.78 21.77 5.01
CA THR A 409 5.24 22.41 3.77
C THR A 409 6.07 23.65 4.11
N PRO A 410 7.24 23.88 3.48
CA PRO A 410 7.95 25.14 3.61
C PRO A 410 7.24 26.24 2.82
N THR A 411 6.90 27.35 3.48
CA THR A 411 6.21 28.49 2.84
C THR A 411 7.16 29.61 2.45
N ALA A 412 8.21 29.80 3.24
CA ALA A 412 9.28 30.74 3.02
C ALA A 412 10.55 30.25 3.76
N PRO A 413 11.73 30.84 3.53
CA PRO A 413 12.92 30.50 4.29
C PRO A 413 12.68 30.62 5.81
N GLY A 414 12.85 29.52 6.54
CA GLY A 414 12.62 29.45 8.00
C GLY A 414 11.15 29.48 8.44
N LEU A 415 10.20 29.26 7.52
CA LEU A 415 8.76 29.17 7.85
C LEU A 415 8.15 27.89 7.30
N TYR A 416 7.41 27.20 8.16
CA TYR A 416 6.65 26.00 7.82
C TYR A 416 5.15 26.22 8.01
N GLU A 417 4.36 25.42 7.30
CA GLU A 417 2.92 25.31 7.51
C GLU A 417 2.50 23.85 7.67
N MET A 418 1.38 23.65 8.35
CA MET A 418 0.65 22.41 8.52
C MET A 418 -0.78 22.58 8.03
N HIS A 419 -1.39 21.49 7.59
CA HIS A 419 -2.84 21.44 7.45
C HIS A 419 -3.49 21.60 8.84
N SER A 420 -4.47 22.49 9.00
CA SER A 420 -5.05 22.81 10.31
C SER A 420 -5.83 21.65 10.94
N LEU A 421 -6.45 20.79 10.13
CA LEU A 421 -7.10 19.56 10.58
C LEU A 421 -6.07 18.52 11.03
N VAL A 422 -4.90 18.50 10.41
CA VAL A 422 -3.78 17.61 10.79
C VAL A 422 -3.21 18.05 12.11
N GLN A 423 -2.87 19.34 12.23
CA GLN A 423 -2.46 19.95 13.48
C GLN A 423 -3.48 19.68 14.58
N PHE A 424 -4.78 19.79 14.26
CA PHE A 424 -5.83 19.52 15.22
C PHE A 424 -5.79 18.08 15.73
N CYS A 425 -5.58 17.11 14.85
CA CYS A 425 -5.58 15.70 15.25
C CYS A 425 -4.27 15.28 15.95
N THR A 426 -3.14 15.95 15.67
CA THR A 426 -1.87 15.66 16.34
C THR A 426 -1.80 16.21 17.77
N ARG A 427 -2.58 17.24 18.12
CA ARG A 427 -2.67 17.76 19.50
C ARG A 427 -3.30 16.78 20.50
N ASP A 428 -4.20 15.93 20.01
CA ASP A 428 -4.98 14.99 20.83
C ASP A 428 -4.43 13.54 20.79
N SER A 429 -3.24 13.34 20.18
CA SER A 429 -2.66 12.00 19.92
C SER A 429 -1.69 11.50 20.99
#